data_AF-A0A9J6BXB6-F1
#
_entry.id   AF-A0A9J6BXB6-F1
#
_cell.length_a   1.000
_cell.length_b   1.000
_cell.length_c   1.000
_cell.angle_alpha   90.00
_cell.angle_beta   90.00
_cell.angle_gamma   90.00
#
_symmetry.space_group_name_H-M   'P 1'
#
loop_
_entity.id
_entity.type
_entity.pdbx_description
1 polymer ?
#
loop_
_entity_poly.entity_id
_entity_poly.type
_entity_poly.pdbx_seq_one_letter_code
_entity_poly.pdbx_strand_id
1 'polypeptide(L)'
;MEAESTKRFWYAMTLLILLLITICILKVSECSRQNLERKFFAEQRQLALNTLRKDYVFDILIFTQHWPYTVCAQWEERHKGNECNLPKIKNSWAIHGVWPTKYHTIGPLFCNDTWEFDIKNIEPIEDEMKESWINIEKGTPLYGLWKHEWEKHGTCAATQIVAMNSEFSYFNSGLRLFDEFSITKIFQQSYIKAGMSYKLEEIHEVLNRSLGNNFAIVCEKDHVTKEQLLFEIRICLDKQLNLHSCDGIVMRTNEFRNSEEIVTNCKKDQDIVYPSYNWLIKKQWNRNIEEQHAQNKTWMYNVVNVYKLMKLIQWITL
;
A
#
# COMPACT_ATOMS: atom_id res chain seq x y z
N MET A 1 -6.36 -74.55 60.42
CA MET A 1 -6.55 -74.36 58.96
C MET A 1 -6.96 -72.93 58.59
N GLU A 2 -7.75 -72.22 59.40
CA GLU A 2 -8.13 -70.82 59.10
C GLU A 2 -6.95 -69.82 59.08
N ALA A 3 -6.00 -69.91 60.00
CA ALA A 3 -4.90 -68.95 60.09
C ALA A 3 -3.96 -68.94 58.87
N GLU A 4 -3.85 -70.06 58.15
CA GLU A 4 -2.99 -70.16 56.95
C GLU A 4 -3.68 -69.62 55.70
N SER A 5 -5.01 -69.78 55.61
CA SER A 5 -5.84 -69.18 54.56
C SER A 5 -5.79 -67.65 54.61
N THR A 6 -5.91 -67.07 55.81
CA THR A 6 -5.83 -65.62 56.02
C THR A 6 -4.45 -65.07 55.63
N LYS A 7 -3.36 -65.75 55.97
CA LYS A 7 -2.00 -65.34 55.55
C LYS A 7 -1.81 -65.36 54.04
N ARG A 8 -2.33 -66.39 53.34
CA ARG A 8 -2.30 -66.46 51.88
C ARG A 8 -3.12 -65.37 51.22
N PHE A 9 -4.28 -65.02 51.80
CA PHE A 9 -5.11 -63.90 51.34
C PHE A 9 -4.38 -62.56 51.46
N TRP A 10 -3.78 -62.26 52.62
CA TRP A 10 -3.03 -61.01 52.80
C TRP A 10 -1.78 -60.94 51.92
N TYR A 11 -1.10 -62.06 51.67
CA TYR A 11 0.06 -62.12 50.77
C TYR A 11 -0.35 -61.92 49.30
N ALA A 12 -1.46 -62.51 48.85
CA ALA A 12 -1.99 -62.27 47.51
C ALA A 12 -2.44 -60.81 47.35
N MET A 13 -3.04 -60.23 48.40
CA MET A 13 -3.47 -58.83 48.39
C MET A 13 -2.28 -57.86 48.38
N THR A 14 -1.21 -58.12 49.13
CA THR A 14 0.00 -57.29 49.09
C THR A 14 0.71 -57.37 47.74
N LEU A 15 0.80 -58.55 47.12
CA LEU A 15 1.34 -58.70 45.76
C LEU A 15 0.50 -57.95 44.72
N LEU A 16 -0.83 -58.01 44.83
CA LEU A 16 -1.73 -57.25 43.95
C LEU A 16 -1.54 -55.74 44.12
N ILE A 17 -1.42 -55.26 45.36
CA ILE A 17 -1.17 -53.84 45.65
C ILE A 17 0.18 -53.40 45.07
N LEU A 18 1.24 -54.19 45.26
CA LEU A 18 2.57 -53.89 44.69
C LEU A 18 2.54 -53.86 43.15
N LEU A 19 1.80 -54.78 42.52
CA LEU A 19 1.62 -54.80 41.07
C LEU A 19 0.89 -53.53 40.58
N LEU A 20 -0.19 -53.14 41.26
CA LEU A 20 -0.96 -51.93 40.92
C LEU A 20 -0.12 -50.66 41.09
N ILE A 21 0.67 -50.57 42.18
CA ILE A 21 1.61 -49.45 42.40
C ILE A 21 2.65 -49.40 41.27
N THR A 22 3.23 -50.54 40.90
CA THR A 22 4.23 -50.62 39.82
C THR A 22 3.64 -50.17 38.48
N ILE A 23 2.43 -50.63 38.12
CA ILE A 23 1.72 -50.20 36.92
C ILE A 23 1.45 -48.69 36.95
N CYS A 24 1.06 -48.15 38.11
CA CYS A 24 0.81 -46.72 38.29
C CYS A 24 2.09 -45.90 38.05
N ILE A 25 3.22 -46.33 38.62
CA ILE A 25 4.53 -45.68 38.42
C ILE A 25 4.94 -45.70 36.94
N LEU A 26 4.78 -46.84 36.26
CA LEU A 26 5.11 -46.97 34.83
C LEU A 26 4.23 -46.06 33.95
N LYS A 27 2.93 -45.94 34.25
CA LYS A 27 2.05 -45.01 33.52
C LYS A 27 2.39 -43.55 33.77
N VAL A 28 2.73 -43.19 35.01
CA VAL A 28 3.15 -41.83 35.36
C VAL A 28 4.46 -41.46 34.68
N SER A 29 5.42 -42.38 34.61
CA SER A 29 6.70 -42.14 33.92
C SER A 29 6.52 -42.01 32.41
N GLU A 30 5.66 -42.84 31.81
CA GLU A 30 5.30 -42.74 30.38
C GLU A 30 4.59 -41.41 30.06
N CYS A 31 3.64 -40.99 30.90
CA CYS A 31 2.96 -39.70 30.76
C CYS A 31 3.94 -38.51 30.90
N SER A 32 4.85 -38.58 31.88
CA SER A 32 5.90 -37.58 32.08
C SER A 32 6.81 -37.46 30.86
N ARG A 33 7.24 -38.60 30.30
CA ARG A 33 8.04 -38.66 29.07
C ARG A 33 7.31 -38.06 27.88
N GLN A 34 6.06 -38.43 27.65
CA GLN A 34 5.23 -37.87 26.57
C GLN A 34 5.01 -36.35 26.71
N ASN A 35 4.91 -35.84 27.95
CA ASN A 35 4.82 -34.41 28.21
C ASN A 35 6.12 -33.66 27.91
N LEU A 36 7.28 -34.23 28.24
CA LEU A 36 8.58 -33.67 27.87
C LEU A 36 8.76 -33.63 26.36
N GLU A 37 8.43 -34.73 25.66
CA GLU A 37 8.50 -34.79 24.19
C GLU A 37 7.58 -33.76 23.56
N ARG A 38 6.33 -33.60 24.03
CA ARG A 38 5.42 -32.55 23.56
C ARG A 38 5.96 -31.14 23.76
N LYS A 39 6.58 -30.85 24.92
CA LYS A 39 7.22 -29.55 25.18
C LYS A 39 8.40 -29.30 24.24
N PHE A 40 9.28 -30.29 24.08
CA PHE A 40 10.42 -30.19 23.16
C PHE A 40 9.96 -29.96 21.71
N PHE A 41 8.95 -30.68 21.22
CA PHE A 41 8.39 -30.45 19.88
C PHE A 41 7.71 -29.08 19.74
N ALA A 42 7.04 -28.58 20.78
CA ALA A 42 6.46 -27.24 20.77
C ALA A 42 7.53 -26.14 20.71
N GLU A 43 8.62 -26.29 21.47
CA GLU A 43 9.77 -25.37 21.44
C GLU A 43 10.51 -25.42 20.10
N GLN A 44 10.75 -26.61 19.56
CA GLN A 44 11.35 -26.78 18.23
C GLN A 44 10.44 -26.22 17.12
N ARG A 45 9.12 -26.37 17.24
CA ARG A 45 8.15 -25.76 16.32
C ARG A 45 8.17 -24.24 16.42
N GLN A 46 8.25 -23.68 17.63
CA GLN A 46 8.35 -22.23 17.82
C GLN A 46 9.69 -21.69 17.28
N LEU A 47 10.79 -22.41 17.51
CA LEU A 47 12.10 -22.06 16.95
C LEU A 47 12.08 -22.15 15.43
N ALA A 48 11.46 -23.18 14.84
CA ALA A 48 11.28 -23.32 13.40
C ALA A 48 10.38 -22.23 12.82
N LEU A 49 9.33 -21.79 13.54
CA LEU A 49 8.50 -20.65 13.15
C LEU A 49 9.25 -19.31 13.24
N ASN A 50 10.14 -19.16 14.22
CA ASN A 50 11.01 -17.99 14.33
C ASN A 50 12.14 -18.02 13.27
N THR A 51 12.57 -19.21 12.84
CA THR A 51 13.60 -19.44 11.82
C THR A 51 13.03 -19.48 10.40
N LEU A 52 11.71 -19.65 10.25
CA LEU A 52 10.92 -19.19 9.11
C LEU A 52 10.93 -17.66 9.10
N ARG A 53 12.13 -17.10 8.93
CA ARG A 53 12.37 -15.74 8.49
C ARG A 53 11.42 -15.53 7.32
N LYS A 54 10.40 -14.67 7.49
CA LYS A 54 9.57 -14.23 6.36
C LYS A 54 10.56 -13.83 5.28
N ASP A 55 10.56 -14.58 4.19
CA ASP A 55 11.51 -14.35 3.12
C ASP A 55 11.05 -13.10 2.38
N TYR A 56 11.52 -11.96 2.86
CA TYR A 56 11.21 -10.64 2.32
C TYR A 56 12.04 -10.33 1.06
N VAL A 57 12.56 -11.36 0.37
CA VAL A 57 13.24 -11.21 -0.91
C VAL A 57 12.29 -10.58 -1.93
N PHE A 58 12.80 -9.55 -2.57
CA PHE A 58 12.16 -8.85 -3.68
C PHE A 58 13.09 -8.85 -4.89
N ASP A 59 12.56 -8.56 -6.07
CA ASP A 59 13.31 -8.66 -7.32
C ASP A 59 13.83 -7.29 -7.75
N ILE A 60 12.97 -6.27 -7.64
CA ILE A 60 13.23 -4.91 -8.13
C ILE A 60 12.77 -3.85 -7.12
N LEU A 61 13.15 -2.60 -7.37
CA LEU A 61 12.52 -1.43 -6.78
C LEU A 61 11.61 -0.77 -7.81
N ILE A 62 10.45 -0.30 -7.36
CA ILE A 62 9.62 0.64 -8.11
C ILE A 62 9.80 2.02 -7.46
N PHE A 63 10.55 2.90 -8.12
CA PHE A 63 10.59 4.31 -7.76
C PHE A 63 9.41 5.03 -8.41
N THR A 64 8.58 5.69 -7.62
CA THR A 64 7.32 6.22 -8.12
C THR A 64 7.14 7.71 -7.81
N GLN A 65 6.74 8.44 -8.85
CA GLN A 65 6.40 9.86 -8.79
C GLN A 65 4.94 10.03 -9.17
N HIS A 66 4.18 10.76 -8.35
CA HIS A 66 2.76 11.03 -8.61
C HIS A 66 2.51 12.50 -8.99
N TRP A 67 1.40 12.72 -9.68
CA TRP A 67 0.99 14.04 -10.13
C TRP A 67 0.09 14.72 -9.09
N PRO A 68 0.53 15.82 -8.46
CA PRO A 68 -0.17 16.36 -7.30
C PRO A 68 -1.62 16.78 -7.56
N TYR A 69 -1.94 17.27 -8.75
CA TYR A 69 -3.31 17.69 -9.06
C TYR A 69 -4.27 16.51 -9.21
N THR A 70 -3.79 15.36 -9.70
CA THR A 70 -4.62 14.14 -9.77
C THR A 70 -4.80 13.54 -8.38
N VAL A 71 -3.74 13.48 -7.56
CA VAL A 71 -3.83 13.06 -6.15
C VAL A 71 -4.82 13.93 -5.39
N CYS A 72 -4.71 15.26 -5.56
CA CYS A 72 -5.61 16.22 -4.92
C CYS A 72 -7.06 16.03 -5.36
N ALA A 73 -7.33 15.88 -6.66
CA ALA A 73 -8.67 15.63 -7.15
C ALA A 73 -9.29 14.37 -6.53
N GLN A 74 -8.53 13.28 -6.43
CA GLN A 74 -8.97 12.04 -5.77
C GLN A 74 -9.22 12.25 -4.27
N TRP A 75 -8.33 12.97 -3.58
CA TRP A 75 -8.45 13.27 -2.16
C TRP A 75 -9.71 14.08 -1.86
N GLU A 76 -9.98 15.12 -2.64
CA GLU A 76 -11.16 15.97 -2.47
C GLU A 76 -12.47 15.26 -2.84
N GLU A 77 -12.43 14.25 -3.70
CA GLU A 77 -13.60 13.42 -4.04
C GLU A 77 -13.98 12.44 -2.92
N ARG A 78 -13.03 12.02 -2.08
CA ARG A 78 -13.28 11.08 -0.97
C ARG A 78 -14.20 11.67 0.09
N HIS A 79 -13.92 12.90 0.52
CA HIS A 79 -14.72 13.56 1.55
C HIS A 79 -14.83 15.07 1.29
N LYS A 80 -16.03 15.59 1.53
CA LYS A 80 -16.29 17.02 1.48
C LYS A 80 -15.48 17.75 2.55
N GLY A 81 -14.79 18.82 2.15
CA GLY A 81 -13.94 19.62 3.03
C GLY A 81 -12.48 19.16 3.08
N ASN A 82 -12.14 18.06 2.40
CA ASN A 82 -10.75 17.74 2.13
C ASN A 82 -10.11 18.86 1.31
N GLU A 83 -8.90 19.22 1.69
CA GLU A 83 -8.05 20.20 1.02
C GLU A 83 -6.71 19.54 0.68
N CYS A 84 -5.88 20.23 -0.10
CA CYS A 84 -4.60 19.70 -0.53
C CYS A 84 -3.43 20.62 -0.17
N ASN A 85 -2.29 20.02 0.13
CA ASN A 85 -1.00 20.69 0.06
C ASN A 85 -0.45 20.48 -1.36
N LEU A 86 -0.02 21.54 -2.02
CA LEU A 86 0.55 21.47 -3.36
C LEU A 86 2.03 21.88 -3.31
N PRO A 87 2.89 21.34 -4.19
CA PRO A 87 4.28 21.78 -4.26
C PRO A 87 4.36 23.29 -4.51
N LYS A 88 5.40 23.93 -3.94
CA LYS A 88 5.67 25.36 -4.15
C LYS A 88 5.87 25.68 -5.63
N ILE A 89 6.58 24.80 -6.34
CA ILE A 89 6.77 24.89 -7.79
C ILE A 89 5.50 24.37 -8.45
N LYS A 90 4.79 25.25 -9.15
CA LYS A 90 3.58 24.85 -9.89
C LYS A 90 3.93 23.84 -10.97
N ASN A 91 3.04 22.88 -11.19
CA ASN A 91 3.19 21.83 -12.19
C ASN A 91 4.48 20.98 -12.01
N SER A 92 4.97 20.79 -10.78
CA SER A 92 6.01 19.80 -10.48
C SER A 92 5.40 18.48 -10.01
N TRP A 93 6.06 17.38 -10.35
CA TRP A 93 5.79 16.06 -9.81
C TRP A 93 6.31 15.98 -8.37
N ALA A 94 5.80 15.04 -7.60
CA ALA A 94 6.29 14.73 -6.26
C ALA A 94 6.57 13.23 -6.15
N ILE A 95 7.51 12.87 -5.29
CA ILE A 95 7.79 11.49 -4.95
C ILE A 95 6.58 10.93 -4.21
N HIS A 96 6.12 9.76 -4.64
CA HIS A 96 5.18 8.96 -3.86
C HIS A 96 5.94 7.98 -2.96
N GLY A 97 6.92 7.27 -3.51
CA GLY A 97 7.46 6.07 -2.86
C GLY A 97 8.67 5.43 -3.56
N VAL A 98 9.40 4.58 -2.83
CA VAL A 98 10.38 3.63 -3.37
C VAL A 98 10.01 2.23 -2.87
N TRP A 99 9.51 1.38 -3.75
CA TRP A 99 8.83 0.15 -3.33
C TRP A 99 9.59 -1.12 -3.74
N PRO A 100 10.22 -1.82 -2.79
CA PRO A 100 10.65 -3.19 -2.98
C PRO A 100 9.50 -4.06 -3.46
N THR A 101 9.68 -4.66 -4.63
CA THR A 101 8.62 -5.42 -5.30
C THR A 101 9.16 -6.75 -5.80
N LYS A 102 8.46 -7.83 -5.46
CA LYS A 102 8.59 -9.13 -6.09
C LYS A 102 7.63 -9.17 -7.28
N TYR A 103 8.11 -9.65 -8.42
CA TYR A 103 7.30 -9.74 -9.63
C TYR A 103 5.99 -10.47 -9.38
N HIS A 104 4.94 -10.00 -10.05
CA HIS A 104 3.57 -10.49 -9.95
C HIS A 104 2.94 -10.34 -8.56
N THR A 105 3.52 -9.51 -7.69
CA THR A 105 2.98 -9.18 -6.37
C THR A 105 3.00 -7.67 -6.11
N ILE A 106 2.39 -7.24 -5.00
CA ILE A 106 2.38 -5.83 -4.54
C ILE A 106 3.42 -5.63 -3.41
N GLY A 107 4.11 -6.68 -2.98
CA GLY A 107 5.02 -6.68 -1.84
C GLY A 107 6.41 -7.16 -2.21
N PRO A 108 7.28 -7.40 -1.22
CA PRO A 108 6.99 -7.52 0.22
C PRO A 108 6.60 -6.20 0.89
N LEU A 109 5.86 -6.29 1.99
CA LEU A 109 5.37 -5.14 2.77
C LEU A 109 5.62 -5.39 4.25
N PHE A 110 5.86 -4.32 5.03
CA PHE A 110 6.01 -4.36 6.49
C PHE A 110 7.05 -5.41 6.92
N CYS A 111 8.28 -5.25 6.43
CA CYS A 111 9.32 -6.26 6.60
C CYS A 111 9.97 -6.29 7.98
N ASN A 112 9.78 -5.22 8.76
CA ASN A 112 10.22 -5.16 10.14
C ASN A 112 9.29 -4.25 10.96
N ASP A 113 8.60 -4.81 11.94
CA ASP A 113 7.68 -4.10 12.83
C ASP A 113 8.38 -3.42 14.02
N THR A 114 9.67 -3.71 14.24
CA THR A 114 10.49 -3.06 15.27
C THR A 114 11.23 -1.82 14.76
N TRP A 115 11.19 -1.56 13.45
CA TRP A 115 11.83 -0.40 12.80
C TRP A 115 10.81 0.70 12.53
N GLU A 116 10.25 1.26 13.60
CA GLU A 116 9.30 2.37 13.53
C GLU A 116 9.97 3.64 12.97
N PHE A 117 9.18 4.47 12.29
CA PHE A 117 9.64 5.76 11.77
C PHE A 117 9.95 6.75 12.90
N ASP A 118 11.12 7.38 12.87
CA ASP A 118 11.47 8.50 13.75
C ASP A 118 12.00 9.69 12.93
N ILE A 119 11.24 10.79 12.92
CA ILE A 119 11.58 12.04 12.22
C ILE A 119 13.02 12.51 12.48
N LYS A 120 13.59 12.25 13.66
CA LYS A 120 14.98 12.61 13.99
C LYS A 120 16.01 11.94 13.09
N ASN A 121 15.70 10.76 12.55
CA ASN A 121 16.58 10.05 11.63
C ASN A 121 16.70 10.75 10.28
N ILE A 122 15.75 11.62 9.92
CA ILE A 122 15.72 12.33 8.64
C ILE A 122 15.78 13.86 8.79
N GLU A 123 15.96 14.37 10.01
CA GLU A 123 16.09 15.81 10.29
C GLU A 123 17.04 16.54 9.31
N PRO A 124 18.22 15.99 8.91
CA PRO A 124 19.10 16.67 7.97
C PRO A 124 18.54 16.88 6.56
N ILE A 125 17.49 16.14 6.17
CA ILE A 125 16.87 16.18 4.83
C ILE A 125 15.37 16.54 4.89
N GLU A 126 14.86 16.94 6.06
CA GLU A 126 13.43 17.17 6.27
C GLU A 126 12.87 18.27 5.34
N ASP A 127 13.62 19.34 5.12
CA ASP A 127 13.17 20.44 4.25
C ASP A 127 13.10 20.02 2.78
N GLU A 128 14.03 19.18 2.32
CA GLU A 128 13.98 18.61 0.97
C GLU A 128 12.79 17.64 0.83
N MET A 129 12.54 16.84 1.87
CA MET A 129 11.38 15.95 1.94
C MET A 129 10.05 16.72 1.88
N LYS A 130 9.93 17.88 2.55
CA LYS A 130 8.74 18.75 2.48
C LYS A 130 8.45 19.27 1.08
N GLU A 131 9.47 19.39 0.23
CA GLU A 131 9.33 19.93 -1.12
C GLU A 131 9.11 18.83 -2.16
N SER A 132 9.94 17.78 -2.11
CA SER A 132 9.99 16.74 -3.13
C SER A 132 9.11 15.53 -2.81
N TRP A 133 8.88 15.22 -1.53
CA TRP A 133 8.10 14.07 -1.06
C TRP A 133 6.89 14.52 -0.23
N ILE A 134 6.23 15.58 -0.69
CA ILE A 134 5.16 16.29 0.03
C ILE A 134 3.93 15.41 0.25
N ASN A 135 3.37 15.46 1.46
CA ASN A 135 2.04 14.89 1.73
C ASN A 135 0.94 15.82 1.20
N ILE A 136 0.36 15.44 0.07
CA ILE A 136 -0.68 16.22 -0.63
C ILE A 136 -2.01 16.20 0.12
N GLU A 137 -2.33 15.12 0.84
CA GLU A 137 -3.60 14.94 1.54
C GLU A 137 -3.65 15.80 2.82
N LYS A 138 -4.00 17.08 2.69
CA LYS A 138 -4.03 18.02 3.83
C LYS A 138 -5.08 17.57 4.85
N GLY A 139 -4.74 17.73 6.13
CA GLY A 139 -5.56 17.27 7.26
C GLY A 139 -5.18 15.87 7.76
N THR A 140 -4.29 15.17 7.07
CA THR A 140 -3.65 13.95 7.59
C THR A 140 -2.43 14.30 8.46
N PRO A 141 -1.90 13.36 9.28
CA PRO A 141 -0.74 13.63 10.13
C PRO A 141 0.44 14.20 9.35
N LEU A 142 1.16 15.15 9.97
CA LEU A 142 2.23 15.93 9.32
C LEU A 142 3.26 15.04 8.60
N TYR A 143 3.71 13.96 9.26
CA TYR A 143 4.68 13.00 8.72
C TYR A 143 4.04 11.65 8.33
N GLY A 144 2.71 11.62 8.19
CA GLY A 144 1.95 10.39 7.97
C GLY A 144 2.38 9.63 6.71
N LEU A 145 2.65 10.35 5.62
CA LEU A 145 3.15 9.76 4.38
C LEU A 145 4.53 9.11 4.58
N TRP A 146 5.49 9.83 5.16
CA TRP A 146 6.85 9.31 5.34
C TRP A 146 6.87 8.12 6.29
N LYS A 147 6.10 8.20 7.39
CA LYS A 147 5.89 7.05 8.28
C LYS A 147 5.37 5.83 7.51
N HIS A 148 4.34 6.02 6.67
CA HIS A 148 3.77 4.95 5.86
C HIS A 148 4.80 4.34 4.91
N GLU A 149 5.52 5.19 4.17
CA GLU A 149 6.52 4.75 3.18
C GLU A 149 7.69 4.03 3.84
N TRP A 150 8.18 4.49 5.00
CA TRP A 150 9.24 3.80 5.72
C TRP A 150 8.77 2.45 6.25
N GLU A 151 7.71 2.42 7.06
CA GLU A 151 7.29 1.20 7.76
C GLU A 151 6.84 0.11 6.78
N LYS A 152 6.15 0.50 5.70
CA LYS A 152 5.62 -0.43 4.71
C LYS A 152 6.65 -0.86 3.68
N HIS A 153 7.51 0.04 3.20
CA HIS A 153 8.40 -0.20 2.06
C HIS A 153 9.89 -0.05 2.42
N GLY A 154 10.26 1.00 3.14
CA GLY A 154 11.64 1.27 3.55
C GLY A 154 12.25 0.17 4.42
N THR A 155 11.47 -0.39 5.35
CA THR A 155 11.91 -1.54 6.16
C THR A 155 12.28 -2.76 5.31
N CYS A 156 11.65 -2.94 4.16
CA CYS A 156 11.98 -4.01 3.21
C CYS A 156 13.27 -3.71 2.45
N ALA A 157 13.42 -2.48 1.93
CA ALA A 157 14.62 -2.06 1.23
C ALA A 157 15.87 -2.21 2.12
N ALA A 158 15.73 -1.81 3.39
CA ALA A 158 16.80 -1.84 4.36
C ALA A 158 17.34 -3.23 4.69
N THR A 159 16.57 -4.30 4.40
CA THR A 159 17.04 -5.68 4.60
C THR A 159 18.02 -6.16 3.54
N GLN A 160 18.05 -5.55 2.35
CA GLN A 160 18.74 -6.10 1.17
C GLN A 160 19.56 -5.08 0.36
N ILE A 161 19.30 -3.78 0.50
CA ILE A 161 19.98 -2.74 -0.28
C ILE A 161 20.84 -1.90 0.65
N VAL A 162 22.16 -2.01 0.48
CA VAL A 162 23.15 -1.28 1.29
C VAL A 162 22.95 0.24 1.19
N ALA A 163 22.59 0.76 0.00
CA ALA A 163 22.34 2.18 -0.20
C ALA A 163 21.06 2.70 0.51
N MET A 164 20.22 1.81 1.02
CA MET A 164 18.93 2.12 1.66
C MET A 164 18.78 1.36 3.01
N ASN A 165 19.89 1.03 3.68
CA ASN A 165 19.92 0.18 4.87
C ASN A 165 19.56 0.88 6.19
N SER A 166 19.00 2.08 6.12
CA SER A 166 18.54 2.89 7.25
C SER A 166 17.44 3.84 6.80
N GLU A 167 16.68 4.40 7.74
CA GLU A 167 15.64 5.39 7.45
C GLU A 167 16.19 6.57 6.64
N PHE A 168 17.28 7.18 7.12
CA PHE A 168 17.98 8.25 6.42
C PHE A 168 18.39 7.85 4.99
N SER A 169 19.05 6.71 4.83
CA SER A 169 19.59 6.30 3.53
C SER A 169 18.51 5.90 2.52
N TYR A 170 17.38 5.37 2.99
CA TYR A 170 16.20 5.11 2.17
C TYR A 170 15.62 6.41 1.58
N PHE A 171 15.31 7.38 2.43
CA PHE A 171 14.75 8.66 1.98
C PHE A 171 15.74 9.46 1.14
N ASN A 172 16.99 9.56 1.57
CA ASN A 172 18.04 10.24 0.82
C ASN A 172 18.29 9.59 -0.55
N SER A 173 18.15 8.27 -0.67
CA SER A 173 18.22 7.60 -1.97
C SER A 173 17.01 7.93 -2.84
N GLY A 174 15.80 7.97 -2.29
CA GLY A 174 14.62 8.42 -3.04
C GLY A 174 14.73 9.85 -3.56
N LEU A 175 15.31 10.76 -2.78
CA LEU A 175 15.59 12.15 -3.21
C LEU A 175 16.61 12.18 -4.38
N ARG A 176 17.71 11.42 -4.29
CA ARG A 176 18.67 11.30 -5.41
C ARG A 176 18.03 10.73 -6.67
N LEU A 177 17.19 9.70 -6.54
CA LEU A 177 16.45 9.11 -7.66
C LEU A 177 15.48 10.12 -8.27
N PHE A 178 14.87 10.99 -7.47
CA PHE A 178 14.00 12.06 -7.95
C PHE A 178 14.74 13.10 -8.78
N ASP A 179 15.97 13.44 -8.39
CA ASP A 179 16.82 14.34 -9.14
C ASP A 179 17.29 13.74 -10.48
N GLU A 180 17.68 12.47 -10.46
CA GLU A 180 18.17 11.70 -11.60
C GLU A 180 17.07 11.39 -12.62
N PHE A 181 15.91 10.90 -12.16
CA PHE A 181 14.81 10.45 -13.00
C PHE A 181 13.59 11.39 -12.95
N SER A 182 13.82 12.70 -12.91
CA SER A 182 12.77 13.71 -12.73
C SER A 182 11.77 13.74 -13.90
N ILE A 183 10.52 13.31 -13.66
CA ILE A 183 9.45 13.40 -14.67
C ILE A 183 9.13 14.86 -15.02
N THR A 184 9.25 15.77 -14.04
CA THR A 184 9.14 17.21 -14.29
C THR A 184 10.11 17.69 -15.35
N LYS A 185 11.40 17.34 -15.23
CA LYS A 185 12.42 17.76 -16.21
C LYS A 185 12.14 17.15 -17.59
N ILE A 186 11.79 15.86 -17.64
CA ILE A 186 11.46 15.15 -18.89
C ILE A 186 10.30 15.84 -19.63
N PHE A 187 9.19 16.11 -18.93
CA PHE A 187 8.04 16.77 -19.57
C PHE A 187 8.28 18.24 -19.89
N GLN A 188 9.04 18.97 -19.06
CA GLN A 188 9.43 20.35 -19.36
C GLN A 188 10.23 20.47 -20.66
N GLN A 189 11.06 19.48 -20.99
CA GLN A 189 11.85 19.42 -22.23
C GLN A 189 11.08 18.85 -23.43
N SER A 190 9.82 18.44 -23.24
CA SER A 190 8.97 17.84 -24.27
C SER A 190 7.77 18.72 -24.65
N TYR A 191 6.88 18.20 -25.52
CA TYR A 191 5.59 18.81 -25.84
C TYR A 191 4.46 18.39 -24.87
N ILE A 192 4.71 17.49 -23.92
CA ILE A 192 3.76 17.09 -22.87
C ILE A 192 3.74 18.17 -21.79
N LYS A 193 2.59 18.85 -21.64
CA LYS A 193 2.38 20.00 -20.74
C LYS A 193 1.10 19.82 -19.95
N ALA A 194 1.16 20.20 -18.67
CA ALA A 194 -0.02 20.22 -17.82
C ALA A 194 -1.09 21.17 -18.37
N GLY A 195 -2.36 20.75 -18.31
CA GLY A 195 -3.52 21.46 -18.82
C GLY A 195 -4.05 20.95 -20.16
N MET A 196 -3.40 19.93 -20.73
CA MET A 196 -3.76 19.32 -22.02
C MET A 196 -4.13 17.84 -21.82
N SER A 197 -4.60 17.21 -22.88
CA SER A 197 -4.84 15.76 -22.94
C SER A 197 -3.96 15.13 -24.01
N TYR A 198 -3.55 13.88 -23.79
CA TYR A 198 -2.62 13.17 -24.65
C TYR A 198 -3.04 11.71 -24.82
N LYS A 199 -2.69 11.11 -25.95
CA LYS A 199 -2.76 9.66 -26.10
C LYS A 199 -1.68 8.98 -25.26
N LEU A 200 -1.92 7.73 -24.89
CA LEU A 200 -0.96 6.91 -24.15
C LEU A 200 0.39 6.85 -24.87
N GLU A 201 0.36 6.65 -26.18
CA GLU A 201 1.54 6.49 -27.01
C GLU A 201 2.42 7.76 -27.03
N GLU A 202 1.82 8.94 -26.95
CA GLU A 202 2.55 10.22 -26.91
C GLU A 202 3.32 10.38 -25.59
N ILE A 203 2.69 10.05 -24.46
CA ILE A 203 3.34 10.08 -23.14
C ILE A 203 4.46 9.03 -23.10
N HIS A 204 4.17 7.82 -23.58
CA HIS A 204 5.13 6.72 -23.64
C HIS A 204 6.36 7.09 -24.49
N GLU A 205 6.16 7.66 -25.68
CA GLU A 205 7.25 8.07 -26.56
C GLU A 205 8.20 9.06 -25.87
N VAL A 206 7.65 10.06 -25.17
CA VAL A 206 8.45 11.06 -24.46
C VAL A 206 9.23 10.46 -23.30
N LEU A 207 8.60 9.59 -22.49
CA LEU A 207 9.27 8.93 -21.36
C LEU A 207 10.35 7.94 -21.82
N ASN A 208 10.07 7.17 -22.88
CA ASN A 208 10.98 6.16 -23.41
C ASN A 208 12.30 6.75 -23.90
N ARG A 209 12.31 7.99 -24.42
CA ARG A 209 13.56 8.67 -24.83
C ARG A 209 14.55 8.86 -23.68
N SER A 210 14.08 8.99 -22.44
CA SER A 210 14.92 9.24 -21.27
C SER A 210 15.08 8.01 -20.37
N LEU A 211 14.07 7.14 -20.29
CA LEU A 211 14.02 6.02 -19.34
C LEU A 211 14.17 4.65 -20.01
N GLY A 212 14.14 4.58 -21.36
CA GLY A 212 13.87 3.33 -22.06
C GLY A 212 12.50 2.77 -21.68
N ASN A 213 12.19 1.51 -21.98
CA ASN A 213 10.93 0.87 -21.57
C ASN A 213 10.92 0.43 -20.09
N ASN A 214 11.72 1.07 -19.23
CA ASN A 214 11.89 0.71 -17.81
C ASN A 214 10.94 1.49 -16.89
N PHE A 215 9.76 1.82 -17.40
CA PHE A 215 8.76 2.59 -16.66
C PHE A 215 7.35 2.11 -16.99
N ALA A 216 6.41 2.62 -16.21
CA ALA A 216 5.03 2.24 -16.25
C ALA A 216 4.15 3.47 -16.03
N ILE A 217 3.14 3.66 -16.89
CA ILE A 217 2.26 4.83 -16.88
C ILE A 217 0.99 4.47 -16.13
N VAL A 218 0.65 5.21 -15.09
CA VAL A 218 -0.52 4.94 -14.25
C VAL A 218 -1.52 6.07 -14.35
N CYS A 219 -2.78 5.71 -14.57
CA CYS A 219 -3.91 6.62 -14.60
C CYS A 219 -4.90 6.34 -13.48
N GLU A 220 -5.62 7.40 -13.11
CA GLU A 220 -6.79 7.35 -12.24
C GLU A 220 -8.03 7.81 -12.99
N LYS A 221 -9.19 7.39 -12.52
CA LYS A 221 -10.46 7.83 -13.08
C LYS A 221 -11.09 8.91 -12.22
N ASP A 222 -11.46 10.02 -12.84
CA ASP A 222 -12.28 11.04 -12.20
C ASP A 222 -13.67 10.47 -11.89
N HIS A 223 -14.11 10.51 -10.62
CA HIS A 223 -15.40 9.91 -10.28
C HIS A 223 -16.59 10.73 -10.80
N VAL A 224 -16.40 12.00 -11.12
CA VAL A 224 -17.45 12.90 -11.62
C VAL A 224 -17.48 12.91 -13.14
N THR A 225 -16.41 13.37 -13.80
CA THR A 225 -16.34 13.54 -15.26
C THR A 225 -16.12 12.22 -15.99
N LYS A 226 -15.67 11.18 -15.28
CA LYS A 226 -15.24 9.88 -15.85
C LYS A 226 -14.02 9.97 -16.77
N GLU A 227 -13.36 11.13 -16.79
CA GLU A 227 -12.10 11.32 -17.49
C GLU A 227 -10.99 10.46 -16.87
N GLN A 228 -10.02 10.10 -17.71
CA GLN A 228 -8.82 9.42 -17.29
C GLN A 228 -7.74 10.46 -17.02
N LEU A 229 -7.23 10.50 -15.79
CA LEU A 229 -6.25 11.46 -15.33
C LEU A 229 -4.89 10.78 -15.21
N LEU A 230 -3.84 11.41 -15.76
CA LEU A 230 -2.47 10.98 -15.52
C LEU A 230 -2.18 11.08 -14.03
N PHE A 231 -1.84 9.96 -13.39
CA PHE A 231 -1.73 9.87 -11.95
C PHE A 231 -0.28 9.69 -11.51
N GLU A 232 0.42 8.71 -12.05
CA GLU A 232 1.70 8.27 -11.50
C GLU A 232 2.58 7.68 -12.60
N ILE A 233 3.89 7.95 -12.54
CA ILE A 233 4.90 7.26 -13.34
C ILE A 233 5.74 6.40 -12.40
N ARG A 234 5.77 5.10 -12.68
CA ARG A 234 6.55 4.11 -11.94
C ARG A 234 7.78 3.76 -12.74
N ILE A 235 8.96 3.92 -12.16
CA ILE A 235 10.26 3.64 -12.78
C ILE A 235 10.83 2.41 -12.08
N CYS A 236 11.17 1.38 -12.84
CA CYS A 236 11.68 0.14 -12.28
C CYS A 236 13.21 0.16 -12.25
N LEU A 237 13.77 -0.26 -11.12
CA LEU A 237 15.20 -0.26 -10.86
C LEU A 237 15.65 -1.62 -10.33
N ASP A 238 16.86 -2.01 -10.66
CA ASP A 238 17.53 -3.14 -10.01
C ASP A 238 17.95 -2.76 -8.57
N LYS A 239 18.51 -3.73 -7.83
CA LYS A 239 18.98 -3.51 -6.44
C LYS A 239 20.24 -2.63 -6.36
N GLN A 240 20.84 -2.31 -7.50
CA GLN A 240 21.97 -1.38 -7.64
C GLN A 240 21.50 0.02 -8.05
N LEU A 241 20.18 0.24 -8.13
CA LEU A 241 19.52 1.50 -8.49
C LEU A 241 19.67 1.89 -9.97
N ASN A 242 19.98 0.95 -10.86
CA ASN A 242 19.97 1.19 -12.30
C ASN A 242 18.61 0.89 -12.90
N LEU A 243 18.24 1.56 -14.00
CA LEU A 243 17.03 1.26 -14.77
C LEU A 243 16.94 -0.23 -15.13
N HIS A 244 15.77 -0.82 -14.88
CA HIS A 244 15.49 -2.24 -15.11
C HIS A 244 14.07 -2.44 -15.62
N SER A 245 13.78 -3.56 -16.31
CA SER A 245 12.47 -3.78 -16.90
C SER A 245 11.35 -3.79 -15.85
N CYS A 246 10.23 -3.12 -16.19
CA CYS A 246 8.98 -3.16 -15.44
C CYS A 246 8.10 -4.38 -15.79
N ASP A 247 8.56 -5.29 -16.65
CA ASP A 247 7.78 -6.47 -17.01
C ASP A 247 7.45 -7.30 -15.75
N GLY A 248 6.17 -7.60 -15.58
CA GLY A 248 5.70 -8.40 -14.44
C GLY A 248 5.35 -7.61 -13.18
N ILE A 249 5.45 -6.28 -13.15
CA ILE A 249 4.91 -5.49 -12.01
C ILE A 249 3.38 -5.48 -12.00
N VAL A 250 2.79 -5.36 -10.80
CA VAL A 250 1.32 -5.30 -10.63
C VAL A 250 0.86 -3.85 -10.46
N MET A 251 -0.15 -3.45 -11.24
CA MET A 251 -0.65 -2.07 -11.25
C MET A 251 -1.81 -1.81 -10.29
N ARG A 252 -2.80 -2.73 -10.22
CA ARG A 252 -3.98 -2.68 -9.33
C ARG A 252 -4.91 -3.88 -9.47
N THR A 253 -4.96 -4.50 -10.65
CA THR A 253 -5.66 -5.76 -10.92
C THR A 253 -4.65 -6.89 -11.00
N ASN A 254 -5.00 -8.11 -10.56
CA ASN A 254 -4.19 -9.33 -10.74
C ASN A 254 -4.10 -9.77 -12.22
N GLU A 255 -4.30 -8.85 -13.16
CA GLU A 255 -4.28 -9.13 -14.59
C GLU A 255 -2.87 -8.91 -15.12
N PHE A 256 -2.20 -10.02 -15.39
CA PHE A 256 -0.94 -10.07 -16.11
C PHE A 256 -1.19 -9.69 -17.58
N ARG A 257 -0.43 -8.73 -18.13
CA ARG A 257 -0.42 -8.41 -19.57
C ARG A 257 0.98 -8.61 -20.13
N ASN A 258 1.03 -9.17 -21.33
CA ASN A 258 2.24 -9.63 -22.03
C ASN A 258 3.28 -8.52 -22.29
N SER A 259 4.53 -8.94 -22.55
CA SER A 259 5.77 -8.15 -22.71
C SER A 259 5.87 -7.27 -23.97
N GLU A 260 4.87 -7.24 -24.85
CA GLU A 260 4.89 -6.43 -26.08
C GLU A 260 4.06 -5.14 -25.96
N GLU A 261 3.45 -4.89 -24.80
CA GLU A 261 2.54 -3.77 -24.57
C GLU A 261 3.12 -2.75 -23.59
N ILE A 262 2.82 -1.46 -23.80
CA ILE A 262 3.12 -0.38 -22.85
C ILE A 262 2.60 -0.78 -21.46
N VAL A 263 3.50 -0.83 -20.46
CA VAL A 263 3.14 -1.22 -19.09
C VAL A 263 2.28 -0.13 -18.46
N THR A 264 0.96 -0.36 -18.39
CA THR A 264 0.02 0.68 -17.97
C THR A 264 -1.33 0.11 -17.51
N ASN A 265 -2.02 0.83 -16.63
CA ASN A 265 -3.46 0.63 -16.39
C ASN A 265 -4.33 1.65 -17.15
N CYS A 266 -3.73 2.56 -17.92
CA CYS A 266 -4.43 3.55 -18.69
C CYS A 266 -5.14 2.87 -19.88
N LYS A 267 -6.36 3.32 -20.16
CA LYS A 267 -7.14 2.94 -21.33
C LYS A 267 -6.57 3.57 -22.59
N LYS A 268 -6.32 2.76 -23.61
CA LYS A 268 -5.77 3.16 -24.92
C LYS A 268 -6.76 3.91 -25.80
N ASP A 269 -8.04 3.64 -25.63
CA ASP A 269 -9.14 4.23 -26.40
C ASP A 269 -9.61 5.58 -25.84
N GLN A 270 -8.98 6.07 -24.79
CA GLN A 270 -9.35 7.31 -24.11
C GLN A 270 -8.12 8.21 -23.92
N ASP A 271 -8.27 9.49 -24.29
CA ASP A 271 -7.24 10.49 -24.01
C ASP A 271 -7.00 10.62 -22.50
N ILE A 272 -5.74 10.76 -22.13
CA ILE A 272 -5.28 10.96 -20.76
C ILE A 272 -5.20 12.46 -20.52
N VAL A 273 -6.06 12.97 -19.66
CA VAL A 273 -5.97 14.35 -19.16
C VAL A 273 -4.72 14.45 -18.28
N TYR A 274 -3.88 15.44 -18.54
CA TYR A 274 -2.77 15.81 -17.66
C TYR A 274 -3.13 17.13 -16.96
N PRO A 275 -3.76 17.09 -15.76
CA PRO A 275 -4.32 18.29 -15.14
C PRO A 275 -3.29 19.37 -14.85
N SER A 276 -3.67 20.65 -14.95
CA SER A 276 -2.87 21.78 -14.44
C SER A 276 -3.48 22.36 -13.17
N TYR A 277 -2.77 23.31 -12.55
CA TYR A 277 -3.34 24.14 -11.48
C TYR A 277 -4.68 24.77 -11.88
N ASN A 278 -4.78 25.34 -13.08
CA ASN A 278 -6.02 25.96 -13.56
C ASN A 278 -7.15 24.94 -13.74
N TRP A 279 -6.82 23.71 -14.16
CA TRP A 279 -7.78 22.61 -14.22
C TRP A 279 -8.35 22.31 -12.83
N LEU A 280 -7.49 22.22 -11.82
CA LEU A 280 -7.91 21.90 -10.44
C LEU A 280 -8.82 23.01 -9.88
N ILE A 281 -8.43 24.27 -10.04
CA ILE A 281 -9.26 25.41 -9.59
C ILE A 281 -10.61 25.42 -10.31
N LYS A 282 -10.64 25.15 -11.62
CA LYS A 282 -11.89 25.06 -12.37
C LYS A 282 -12.77 23.92 -11.86
N LYS A 283 -12.20 22.75 -11.55
CA LYS A 283 -12.92 21.62 -10.97
C LYS A 283 -13.53 21.98 -9.60
N GLN A 284 -12.75 22.58 -8.71
CA GLN A 284 -13.22 23.04 -7.40
C GLN A 284 -14.35 24.07 -7.52
N TRP A 285 -14.21 25.03 -8.44
CA TRP A 285 -15.24 26.04 -8.69
C TRP A 285 -16.55 25.43 -9.23
N ASN A 286 -16.46 24.51 -10.19
CA ASN A 286 -17.62 23.79 -10.70
C ASN A 286 -18.33 23.02 -9.59
N ARG A 287 -17.58 22.32 -8.72
CA ARG A 287 -18.14 21.62 -7.56
C ARG A 287 -18.89 22.56 -6.64
N ASN A 288 -18.31 23.72 -6.31
CA ASN A 288 -18.96 24.70 -5.42
C ASN A 288 -20.27 25.24 -6.02
N ILE A 289 -20.32 25.44 -7.34
CA ILE A 289 -21.55 25.85 -8.04
C ILE A 289 -22.60 24.75 -8.00
N GLU A 290 -22.22 23.51 -8.27
CA GLU A 290 -23.14 22.37 -8.18
C GLU A 290 -23.71 22.23 -6.76
N GLU A 291 -22.89 22.43 -5.73
CA GLU A 291 -23.32 22.44 -4.33
C GLU A 291 -24.30 23.59 -4.03
N GLN A 292 -24.00 24.80 -4.50
CA GLN A 292 -24.91 25.95 -4.35
C GLN A 292 -26.24 25.71 -5.06
N HIS A 293 -26.22 25.16 -6.27
CA HIS A 293 -27.43 24.79 -6.99
C HIS A 293 -28.22 23.67 -6.27
N ALA A 294 -27.53 22.67 -5.70
CA ALA A 294 -28.17 21.62 -4.92
C ALA A 294 -28.84 22.19 -3.66
N GLN A 295 -28.14 23.06 -2.92
CA GLN A 295 -28.69 23.77 -1.76
C GLN A 295 -29.92 24.61 -2.14
N ASN A 296 -29.85 25.36 -3.23
CA ASN A 296 -30.96 26.16 -3.73
C ASN A 296 -32.16 25.33 -4.22
N LYS A 297 -31.99 24.03 -4.50
CA LYS A 297 -33.08 23.12 -4.86
C LYS A 297 -33.64 22.33 -3.66
N THR A 298 -33.10 22.50 -2.46
CA THR A 298 -33.55 21.75 -1.26
C THR A 298 -35.03 22.00 -0.94
N TRP A 299 -35.56 23.20 -1.19
CA TRP A 299 -37.00 23.48 -1.03
C TRP A 299 -37.87 22.61 -1.94
N MET A 300 -37.36 22.24 -3.11
CA MET A 300 -38.08 21.42 -4.09
C MET A 300 -38.27 19.99 -3.57
N TYR A 301 -37.39 19.50 -2.69
CA TYR A 301 -37.57 18.22 -2.00
C TYR A 301 -38.82 18.23 -1.10
N ASN A 302 -39.02 19.32 -0.35
CA ASN A 302 -40.20 19.49 0.48
C ASN A 302 -41.47 19.56 -0.38
N VAL A 303 -41.42 20.28 -1.51
CA VAL A 303 -42.57 20.37 -2.43
C VAL A 303 -42.91 19.03 -3.07
N VAL A 304 -41.91 18.26 -3.52
CA VAL A 304 -42.12 16.91 -4.07
C VAL A 304 -42.70 15.97 -3.02
N ASN A 305 -42.24 16.04 -1.76
CA ASN A 305 -42.77 15.20 -0.69
C ASN A 305 -44.19 15.59 -0.29
N VAL A 306 -44.51 16.89 -0.24
CA VAL A 306 -45.89 17.37 -0.04
C VAL A 306 -46.78 16.90 -1.18
N TYR A 307 -46.33 17.00 -2.44
CA TYR A 307 -47.08 16.50 -3.59
C TYR A 307 -47.31 14.99 -3.53
N LYS A 308 -46.28 14.20 -3.18
CA LYS A 308 -46.40 12.74 -2.96
C LYS A 308 -47.39 12.42 -1.84
N LEU A 309 -47.38 13.17 -0.74
CA LEU A 309 -48.33 13.02 0.36
C LEU A 309 -49.76 13.35 -0.09
N MET A 310 -49.96 14.44 -0.82
CA MET A 310 -51.26 14.79 -1.39
C MET A 310 -51.78 13.70 -2.34
N LYS A 311 -50.92 13.13 -3.19
CA LYS A 311 -51.26 12.02 -4.07
C LYS A 311 -51.61 10.74 -3.32
N LEU A 312 -50.88 10.43 -2.24
CA LEU A 312 -51.18 9.31 -1.36
C LEU A 312 -52.54 9.50 -0.66
N ILE A 313 -52.82 10.69 -0.13
CA ILE A 313 -54.11 11.00 0.48
C ILE A 313 -55.24 10.85 -0.55
N GLN A 314 -55.09 11.43 -1.75
CA GLN A 314 -56.06 11.27 -2.84
C GLN A 314 -56.35 9.80 -3.16
N TRP A 315 -55.33 8.94 -3.14
CA TRP A 315 -55.46 7.51 -3.42
C TRP A 315 -56.17 6.73 -2.31
N ILE A 316 -56.00 7.13 -1.05
CA ILE A 316 -56.65 6.48 0.11
C ILE A 316 -58.09 6.97 0.31
N THR A 317 -58.42 8.16 -0.19
CA THR A 317 -59.77 8.77 -0.06
C THR A 317 -60.73 8.44 -1.21
N LEU A 318 -60.28 7.71 -2.23
CA LEU A 318 -61.10 7.22 -3.36
C LEU A 318 -61.43 5.74 -3.18
#